data_AF-A0AAE3W7A9-F1
#
_entry.id   AF-A0AAE3W7A9-F1
#
_cell.length_a   1.000
_cell.length_b   1.000
_cell.length_c   1.000
_cell.angle_alpha   90.00
_cell.angle_beta   90.00
_cell.angle_gamma   90.00
#
_symmetry.space_group_name_H-M   'P 1'
#
loop_
_entity.id
_entity.type
_entity.pdbx_description
1 polymer ?
#
loop_
_entity_poly.entity_id
_entity_poly.type
_entity_poly.pdbx_seq_one_letter_code
_entity_poly.pdbx_strand_id
1 'polypeptide(L)'
;MPPFRATLQTRLVLQTLLADPEAELYGLQIVDATGLPPGTIYPILARLEGAGWVGSRWEDGEHAEGRPRRRYYRLTPASVEPARALLAESERRRATHRRPAVPFPHPPLGGLAR
;
A
#
# COMPACT_ATOMS: atom_id res chain seq x y z
N MET A 1 17.86 -0.90 5.02
CA MET A 1 16.48 -0.44 5.28
C MET A 1 16.03 0.44 4.12
N PRO A 2 14.75 0.43 3.71
CA PRO A 2 14.26 1.34 2.69
C PRO A 2 14.43 2.80 3.15
N PRO A 3 14.70 3.76 2.23
CA PRO A 3 14.91 5.18 2.57
C PRO A 3 13.59 5.91 2.91
N PHE A 4 12.52 5.17 3.22
CA PHE A 4 11.21 5.69 3.56
C PHE A 4 10.56 4.86 4.67
N ARG A 5 9.61 5.47 5.37
CA ARG A 5 8.81 4.76 6.38
C ARG A 5 7.77 3.86 5.71
N ALA A 6 7.85 2.56 5.96
CA ALA A 6 6.90 1.54 5.49
C ALA A 6 5.58 1.53 6.27
N THR A 7 4.81 2.62 6.18
CA THR A 7 3.47 2.73 6.81
C THR A 7 2.47 1.73 6.20
N LEU A 8 1.32 1.53 6.84
CA LEU A 8 0.23 0.71 6.29
C LEU A 8 -0.17 1.16 4.88
N GLN A 9 -0.36 2.45 4.68
CA GLN A 9 -0.72 3.02 3.38
C GLN A 9 0.37 2.79 2.34
N THR A 10 1.65 2.94 2.71
CA THR A 10 2.78 2.65 1.80
C THR A 10 2.78 1.18 1.39
N ARG A 11 2.46 0.25 2.31
CA ARG A 11 2.35 -1.18 2.01
C ARG A 11 1.18 -1.51 1.10
N LEU A 12 0.03 -0.84 1.24
CA LEU A 12 -1.12 -1.01 0.35
C LEU A 12 -0.79 -0.59 -1.09
N VAL A 13 -0.08 0.53 -1.25
CA VAL A 13 0.39 0.99 -2.56
C VAL A 13 1.37 -0.03 -3.17
N LEU A 14 2.35 -0.50 -2.40
CA LEU A 14 3.30 -1.52 -2.88
C LEU A 14 2.62 -2.85 -3.23
N GLN A 15 1.61 -3.29 -2.46
CA GLN A 15 0.81 -4.48 -2.79
C GLN A 15 0.07 -4.31 -4.12
N THR A 16 -0.52 -3.13 -4.33
CA THR A 16 -1.25 -2.82 -5.58
C THR A 16 -0.33 -2.90 -6.79
N LEU A 17 0.86 -2.32 -6.70
CA LEU A 17 1.84 -2.35 -7.80
C LEU A 17 2.53 -3.72 -7.96
N LEU A 18 2.58 -4.55 -6.92
CA LEU A 18 3.13 -5.91 -6.97
C LEU A 18 2.15 -6.95 -7.51
N ALA A 19 0.86 -6.61 -7.60
CA ALA A 19 -0.16 -7.52 -8.15
C ALA A 19 0.19 -7.90 -9.60
N ASP A 20 0.68 -6.93 -10.37
CA ASP A 20 1.31 -7.12 -11.68
C ASP A 20 2.47 -6.13 -11.82
N PRO A 21 3.73 -6.55 -11.57
CA PRO A 21 4.89 -5.66 -11.58
C PRO A 21 5.25 -5.08 -12.96
N GLU A 22 4.81 -5.73 -14.03
CA GLU A 22 5.06 -5.27 -15.41
C GLU A 22 3.99 -4.28 -15.87
N ALA A 23 2.79 -4.32 -15.25
CA ALA A 23 1.72 -3.41 -15.55
C ALA A 23 1.99 -1.99 -15.04
N GLU A 24 1.55 -1.02 -15.84
CA GLU A 24 1.55 0.39 -15.48
C GLU A 24 0.14 0.82 -15.07
N LEU A 25 0.03 1.42 -13.89
CA LEU A 25 -1.23 1.92 -13.36
C LEU A 25 -1.24 3.44 -13.36
N TYR A 26 -2.30 4.06 -13.86
CA TYR A 26 -2.48 5.50 -13.67
C TYR A 26 -2.93 5.80 -12.24
N GLY A 27 -2.57 6.98 -11.72
CA GLY A 27 -2.74 7.30 -10.29
C GLY A 27 -4.14 7.06 -9.72
N LEU A 28 -5.21 7.28 -10.50
CA LEU A 28 -6.58 6.99 -10.08
C LEU A 28 -6.89 5.49 -9.98
N GLN A 29 -6.30 4.61 -10.79
CA GLN A 29 -6.43 3.15 -10.59
C GLN A 29 -5.82 2.73 -9.25
N ILE A 30 -4.74 3.38 -8.83
CA ILE A 30 -4.10 3.10 -7.54
C ILE A 30 -4.99 3.60 -6.41
N VAL A 31 -5.62 4.77 -6.56
CA VAL A 31 -6.64 5.27 -5.62
C VAL A 31 -7.79 4.26 -5.49
N ASP A 32 -8.36 3.82 -6.61
CA ASP A 32 -9.49 2.89 -6.63
C ASP A 32 -9.12 1.52 -6.02
N ALA A 33 -7.97 0.97 -6.40
CA ALA A 33 -7.52 -0.33 -5.91
C ALA A 33 -7.16 -0.33 -4.42
N THR A 34 -6.64 0.79 -3.90
CA THR A 34 -6.26 0.89 -2.49
C THR A 34 -7.38 1.39 -1.58
N GLY A 35 -8.40 2.05 -2.13
CA GLY A 35 -9.43 2.76 -1.38
C GLY A 35 -8.92 3.98 -0.60
N LEU A 36 -7.69 4.44 -0.87
CA LEU A 36 -7.07 5.57 -0.18
C LEU A 36 -7.35 6.89 -0.92
N PRO A 37 -7.53 8.01 -0.20
CA PRO A 37 -7.81 9.27 -0.85
C PRO A 37 -6.60 9.73 -1.71
N PRO A 38 -6.83 10.47 -2.81
CA PRO A 38 -5.78 10.99 -3.66
C PRO A 38 -4.68 11.77 -2.91
N GLY A 39 -5.08 12.58 -1.91
CA GLY A 39 -4.16 13.35 -1.06
C GLY A 39 -3.23 12.49 -0.19
N THR A 40 -3.49 11.19 -0.06
CA THR A 40 -2.58 10.21 0.55
C THR A 40 -1.73 9.50 -0.49
N ILE A 41 -2.33 9.12 -1.63
CA ILE A 41 -1.66 8.35 -2.68
C ILE A 41 -0.51 9.13 -3.32
N TYR A 42 -0.75 10.36 -3.77
CA TYR A 42 0.28 11.10 -4.51
C TYR A 42 1.54 11.40 -3.68
N PRO A 43 1.45 11.79 -2.40
CA PRO A 43 2.64 11.89 -1.54
C PRO A 43 3.35 10.56 -1.29
N ILE A 44 2.64 9.43 -1.27
CA ILE A 44 3.28 8.11 -1.18
C ILE A 44 4.06 7.82 -2.47
N LEU A 45 3.42 8.00 -3.63
CA LEU A 45 4.04 7.77 -4.93
C LEU A 45 5.28 8.66 -5.12
N ALA A 46 5.20 9.93 -4.77
CA ALA A 46 6.34 10.86 -4.84
C ALA A 46 7.52 10.40 -3.96
N ARG A 47 7.26 9.90 -2.75
CA ARG A 47 8.32 9.36 -1.88
C ARG A 47 8.92 8.07 -2.42
N LEU A 48 8.10 7.17 -2.96
CA LEU A 48 8.59 5.93 -3.57
C LEU A 48 9.38 6.20 -4.85
N GLU A 49 8.96 7.18 -5.65
CA GLU A 49 9.68 7.65 -6.84
C GLU A 49 11.02 8.29 -6.47
N GLY A 50 11.05 9.20 -5.48
CA GLY A 50 12.30 9.78 -4.97
C GLY A 50 13.25 8.76 -4.35
N ALA A 51 12.73 7.62 -3.90
CA ALA A 51 13.53 6.48 -3.43
C ALA A 51 13.99 5.54 -4.55
N GLY A 52 13.57 5.74 -5.80
CA GLY A 52 13.86 4.86 -6.93
C GLY A 52 13.06 3.54 -6.92
N TRP A 53 12.01 3.44 -6.11
CA TRP A 53 11.17 2.24 -6.02
C TRP A 53 10.07 2.21 -7.08
N VAL A 54 9.56 3.37 -7.45
CA VAL A 54 8.50 3.53 -8.45
C VAL A 54 9.03 4.39 -9.58
N GLY A 55 8.87 3.93 -10.82
CA GLY A 55 9.03 4.77 -12.00
C GLY A 55 7.70 5.42 -12.35
N SER A 56 7.76 6.60 -12.98
CA SER A 56 6.57 7.22 -13.56
C SER A 56 6.82 7.64 -15.00
N ARG A 57 5.76 7.64 -15.80
CA ARG A 57 5.75 8.22 -17.13
C ARG A 57 4.43 8.93 -17.39
N TRP A 58 4.46 9.93 -18.24
CA TRP A 58 3.23 10.53 -18.76
C TRP A 58 2.71 9.68 -19.92
N GLU A 59 1.40 9.68 -20.12
CA GLU A 59 0.77 9.11 -21.31
C GLU A 59 1.42 9.69 -22.57
N ASP A 60 1.80 8.78 -23.48
CA ASP A 60 2.33 9.12 -24.79
C ASP A 60 1.16 9.42 -25.72
N GLY A 61 1.18 10.60 -26.34
CA GLY A 61 0.11 11.09 -27.20
C GLY A 61 -0.09 12.60 -27.07
N GLU A 62 -0.47 13.25 -28.16
CA GLU A 62 -1.01 14.60 -28.12
C GLU A 62 -2.22 14.61 -27.18
N HIS A 63 -2.39 15.70 -26.43
CA HIS A 63 -3.54 15.88 -25.55
C HIS A 63 -4.83 15.54 -26.32
N ALA A 64 -5.40 14.36 -26.08
CA ALA A 64 -6.71 14.01 -26.62
C ALA A 64 -7.66 15.10 -26.13
N GLU A 65 -8.19 15.87 -27.08
CA GLU A 65 -8.84 17.15 -26.88
C GLU A 65 -9.86 17.06 -25.73
N GLY A 66 -9.60 17.78 -24.64
CA GLY A 66 -10.51 17.87 -23.48
C GLY A 66 -10.21 16.99 -22.27
N ARG A 67 -9.14 16.18 -22.23
CA ARG A 67 -8.73 15.46 -20.99
C ARG A 67 -7.30 15.75 -20.54
N PRO A 68 -7.05 15.92 -19.23
CA PRO A 68 -5.69 16.00 -18.71
C PRO A 68 -4.93 14.70 -18.98
N ARG A 69 -3.63 14.81 -19.30
CA ARG A 69 -2.75 13.66 -19.51
C ARG A 69 -2.70 12.79 -18.26
N ARG A 70 -2.70 11.47 -18.47
CA ARG A 70 -2.55 10.49 -17.38
C ARG A 70 -1.08 10.33 -17.02
N ARG A 71 -0.77 10.23 -15.73
CA ARG A 71 0.55 9.80 -15.24
C ARG A 71 0.46 8.37 -14.77
N TYR A 72 1.27 7.52 -15.38
CA TYR A 72 1.41 6.10 -15.11
C TYR A 72 2.54 5.85 -14.14
N TYR A 73 2.37 4.83 -13.31
CA TYR A 73 3.31 4.40 -12.29
C TYR A 73 3.49 2.89 -12.35
N ARG A 74 4.72 2.44 -12.16
CA ARG A 74 5.06 1.02 -11.99
C ARG A 74 6.23 0.87 -11.03
N LEU A 75 6.41 -0.31 -10.46
CA LEU A 75 7.64 -0.59 -9.74
C LEU A 75 8.83 -0.57 -10.71
N THR A 76 9.96 -0.10 -10.22
CA THR A 76 11.22 -0.30 -10.94
C THR A 76 11.61 -1.78 -10.82
N PRO A 77 12.25 -2.39 -11.84
CA PRO A 77 12.67 -3.80 -11.77
C PRO A 77 13.55 -4.09 -10.54
N ALA A 78 14.38 -3.12 -10.15
CA ALA A 78 15.26 -3.21 -8.98
C ALA A 78 14.52 -3.22 -7.63
N SER A 79 13.26 -2.77 -7.58
CA SER A 79 12.49 -2.65 -6.34
C SER A 79 11.50 -3.78 -6.11
N VAL A 80 11.24 -4.63 -7.12
CA VAL A 80 10.28 -5.74 -7.03
C VAL A 80 10.62 -6.70 -5.88
N GLU A 81 11.84 -7.25 -5.87
CA GLU A 81 12.27 -8.16 -4.81
C GLU A 81 12.35 -7.49 -3.42
N PRO A 82 12.95 -6.30 -3.27
CA PRO A 82 12.89 -5.55 -2.01
C PRO A 82 11.46 -5.27 -1.52
N ALA A 83 10.51 -4.99 -2.42
CA ALA A 83 9.12 -4.74 -2.07
C ALA A 83 8.43 -6.01 -1.57
N ARG A 84 8.65 -7.15 -2.22
CA ARG A 84 8.15 -8.46 -1.74
C ARG A 84 8.68 -8.77 -0.34
N ALA A 85 9.99 -8.60 -0.12
CA ALA A 85 10.61 -8.84 1.19
C ALA A 85 10.05 -7.93 2.28
N LEU A 86 9.84 -6.63 1.98
CA LEU A 86 9.28 -5.66 2.90
C LEU A 86 7.85 -6.04 3.34
N LEU A 87 7.02 -6.49 2.40
CA LEU A 87 5.65 -6.92 2.70
C LEU A 87 5.63 -8.21 3.52
N ALA A 88 6.46 -9.20 3.18
CA ALA A 88 6.57 -10.45 3.94
C ALA A 88 7.01 -10.21 5.39
N GLU A 89 8.00 -9.34 5.61
CA GLU A 89 8.46 -8.98 6.94
C GLU A 89 7.36 -8.27 7.76
N SER A 90 6.56 -7.43 7.11
CA SER A 90 5.45 -6.73 7.76
C SER A 90 4.35 -7.69 8.21
N GLU A 91 4.04 -8.70 7.40
CA GLU A 91 3.07 -9.75 7.76
C GLU A 91 3.56 -10.59 8.94
N ARG A 92 4.84 -10.99 8.95
CA ARG A 92 5.44 -11.71 10.08
C ARG A 92 5.35 -10.90 11.37
N ARG A 93 5.70 -9.62 11.33
CA ARG A 93 5.57 -8.72 12.49
C ARG A 93 4.12 -8.60 12.97
N ARG A 94 3.15 -8.53 12.05
CA ARG A 94 1.72 -8.50 12.43
C ARG A 94 1.30 -9.81 13.09
N ALA A 95 1.75 -10.95 12.59
CA ALA A 95 1.45 -12.26 13.15
C ALA A 95 2.00 -12.41 14.58
N THR A 96 3.22 -11.93 14.84
CA THR A 96 3.82 -11.97 16.19
C THR A 96 3.20 -10.97 17.16
N HIS A 97 2.72 -9.83 16.68
CA HIS A 97 2.07 -8.80 17.51
C HIS A 97 0.56 -9.03 17.72
N ARG A 98 -0.07 -9.97 17.00
CA ARG A 98 -1.41 -10.45 17.38
C ARG A 98 -1.28 -11.14 18.73
N ARG A 99 -1.58 -10.43 19.82
CA ARG A 99 -1.77 -11.04 21.13
C ARG A 99 -2.76 -12.20 20.94
N PRO A 100 -2.48 -13.42 21.46
CA PRO A 100 -3.52 -14.42 21.53
C PRO A 100 -4.71 -13.78 22.26
N ALA A 101 -5.92 -13.95 21.72
CA ALA A 101 -7.12 -13.55 22.42
C ALA A 101 -7.11 -14.33 23.74
N VAL A 102 -6.73 -13.67 24.83
CA VAL A 102 -6.92 -14.22 26.16
C VAL A 102 -8.43 -14.28 26.31
N PRO A 103 -9.05 -15.46 26.45
CA PRO A 103 -10.47 -15.50 26.76
C PRO A 103 -10.60 -14.84 28.12
N PHE A 104 -11.20 -13.65 28.17
CA PHE A 104 -11.59 -13.06 29.44
C PHE A 104 -12.58 -14.04 30.09
N PRO A 105 -12.25 -14.65 31.25
CA PRO A 105 -13.24 -15.43 31.96
C PRO A 105 -14.32 -14.46 32.43
N HIS A 106 -15.54 -14.64 31.93
CA HIS A 106 -16.70 -13.94 32.42
C HIS A 106 -16.86 -14.31 33.91
N PRO A 107 -16.94 -13.34 34.84
CA PRO A 107 -17.30 -13.68 36.21
C PRO A 107 -18.74 -14.23 36.23
N PRO A 108 -19.03 -15.30 36.99
CA PRO A 108 -20.40 -15.77 37.13
C PRO A 108 -21.22 -14.69 37.85
N LEU A 109 -22.29 -14.21 37.20
CA LEU A 109 -23.32 -13.41 37.84
C LEU A 109 -24.10 -14.30 38.82
N GLY A 110 -23.58 -14.41 40.04
CA GLY A 110 -24.22 -15.11 41.16
C GLY A 110 -25.22 -14.21 41.88
N GLY A 111 -26.49 -14.32 41.47
CA GLY A 111 -27.66 -14.35 42.35
C GLY A 111 -27.88 -13.21 43.35
N LEU A 112 -28.64 -12.19 42.93
CA LEU A 112 -29.56 -11.50 43.84
C LEU A 112 -30.79 -12.41 44.01
N ALA A 113 -30.83 -13.16 45.11
CA ALA A 113 -32.06 -13.76 45.62
C ALA A 113 -32.42 -13.06 46.94
N ARG A 114 -33.68 -12.63 46.97
CA ARG A 114 -34.40 -11.89 48.01
C ARG A 114 -34.25 -12.42 49.43
#